data_AF-A0A936W1F9-F1
#
_entry.id   AF-A0A936W1F9-F1
#
_cell.length_a   1.000
_cell.length_b   1.000
_cell.length_c   1.000
_cell.angle_alpha   90.00
_cell.angle_beta   90.00
_cell.angle_gamma   90.00
#
_symmetry.space_group_name_H-M   'P 1'
#
loop_
_entity.id
_entity.type
_entity.pdbx_description
1 polymer ?
#
loop_
_entity_poly.entity_id
_entity_poly.type
_entity_poly.pdbx_seq_one_letter_code
_entity_poly.pdbx_strand_id
1 'polypeptide(L)' 'MPDLTPGEIRLLAPTKLQITPRDMAGMLGISADSIKKTRHRLRRKINLPEDGTLDEVAAMI' A
#
# COMPACT_ATOMS: atom_id res chain seq x y z
N MET A 1 11.48 7.47 2.55
CA MET A 1 10.90 8.18 1.37
C MET A 1 10.11 9.40 1.85
N PRO A 2 10.57 10.62 1.60
CA PRO A 2 10.02 11.83 2.23
C PRO A 2 8.60 12.22 1.76
N ASP A 3 8.10 11.65 0.65
CA ASP A 3 6.80 12.08 0.12
C ASP A 3 5.62 11.23 0.61
N LEU A 4 5.83 10.03 1.16
CA LEU A 4 4.72 9.15 1.51
C LEU A 4 3.89 9.70 2.69
N THR A 5 2.58 9.72 2.52
CA THR A 5 1.65 10.08 3.59
C THR A 5 1.64 9.01 4.67
N PRO A 6 1.29 9.34 5.93
CA PRO A 6 1.17 8.34 7.00
C PRO A 6 0.18 7.20 6.71
N GLY A 7 -0.82 7.44 5.87
CA GLY A 7 -1.75 6.39 5.41
C GLY A 7 -1.11 5.44 4.40
N GLU A 8 -0.25 5.96 3.52
CA GLU A 8 0.53 5.15 2.58
C GLU A 8 1.57 4.29 3.32
N ILE A 9 2.24 4.87 4.31
CA ILE A 9 3.24 4.15 5.12
C ILE A 9 2.60 2.99 5.89
N ARG A 10 1.45 3.22 6.54
CA ARG A 10 0.72 2.17 7.26
C ARG A 10 0.27 1.02 6.38
N LEU A 11 0.08 1.27 5.09
CA LEU A 11 -0.35 0.24 4.14
C LEU A 11 0.79 -0.66 3.67
N LEU A 12 2.05 -0.23 3.81
CA LEU A 12 3.24 -0.99 3.36
C LEU A 12 3.45 -2.27 4.17
N ALA A 13 3.34 -2.19 5.50
CA ALA A 13 3.54 -3.34 6.38
C ALA A 13 2.60 -4.53 6.07
N PRO A 14 1.26 -4.36 6.04
CA PRO A 14 0.36 -5.47 5.70
C PRO A 14 0.44 -5.89 4.23
N THR A 15 0.89 -5.00 3.34
CA THR A 15 1.18 -5.35 1.94
C THR A 15 2.32 -6.35 1.86
N LYS A 16 3.43 -6.12 2.56
CA LYS A 16 4.56 -7.06 2.66
C LYS A 16 4.17 -8.42 3.27
N LEU A 17 3.15 -8.43 4.13
CA LEU A 17 2.61 -9.64 4.75
C LEU A 17 1.55 -10.36 3.89
N GLN A 18 1.31 -9.92 2.65
CA GLN A 18 0.32 -10.48 1.72
C GLN A 18 -1.10 -10.56 2.31
N ILE A 19 -1.43 -9.65 3.23
CA ILE A 19 -2.76 -9.59 3.85
C ILE A 19 -3.78 -9.16 2.79
N THR A 20 -5.00 -9.69 2.84
CA THR A 20 -6.03 -9.31 1.87
C THR A 20 -6.49 -7.85 2.09
N PRO A 21 -6.95 -7.13 1.05
CA PRO A 21 -7.47 -5.77 1.22
C PRO A 21 -8.65 -5.68 2.20
N ARG A 22 -9.41 -6.77 2.37
CA ARG A 22 -10.53 -6.85 3.31
C ARG A 22 -10.03 -6.91 4.75
N ASP A 23 -9.02 -7.73 5.03
CA ASP A 23 -8.46 -7.85 6.37
C ASP A 23 -7.67 -6.59 6.74
N MET A 24 -6.94 -6.01 5.79
CA MET A 24 -6.31 -4.69 5.97
C MET A 24 -7.31 -3.60 6.36
N ALA A 25 -8.47 -3.58 5.71
CA ALA A 25 -9.54 -2.63 6.02
C ALA A 25 -10.02 -2.79 7.48
N GLY A 26 -10.22 -4.04 7.92
CA GLY A 26 -10.55 -4.35 9.31
C GLY A 26 -9.46 -3.93 10.30
N MET A 27 -8.19 -4.21 9.99
CA MET A 27 -7.05 -3.86 10.84
C MET A 27 -6.83 -2.35 10.96
N LEU A 28 -7.06 -1.61 9.88
CA LEU A 28 -6.80 -0.17 9.81
C LEU A 28 -8.05 0.69 10.14
N GLY A 29 -9.21 0.06 10.37
CA GLY A 29 -10.46 0.77 10.68
C GLY A 29 -10.96 1.66 9.54
N ILE A 30 -10.68 1.29 8.28
CA ILE A 30 -11.06 2.04 7.08
C ILE A 30 -11.76 1.14 6.08
N SER A 31 -12.38 1.72 5.05
CA SER A 31 -13.05 0.93 4.01
C SER A 31 -12.03 0.19 3.10
N ALA A 32 -12.44 -0.96 2.56
CA ALA A 32 -11.64 -1.68 1.56
C ALA A 32 -11.45 -0.85 0.26
N ASP A 33 -12.36 0.06 -0.05
CA ASP A 33 -12.21 0.99 -1.17
C ASP A 33 -11.08 2.01 -0.91
N SER A 34 -10.97 2.49 0.33
CA SER A 34 -9.86 3.36 0.76
C SER A 34 -8.51 2.65 0.56
N ILE A 35 -8.41 1.36 0.89
CA ILE A 35 -7.20 0.55 0.64
C ILE A 35 -6.83 0.55 -0.85
N LYS A 36 -7.81 0.31 -1.74
CA LYS A 36 -7.58 0.29 -3.20
C LYS A 36 -7.10 1.64 -3.72
N LYS A 37 -7.73 2.73 -3.30
CA LYS A 37 -7.34 4.10 -3.67
C LYS A 37 -5.93 4.44 -3.20
N THR A 38 -5.58 4.08 -1.96
CA THR A 38 -4.24 4.29 -1.42
C THR A 38 -3.19 3.48 -2.18
N ARG A 39 -3.46 2.21 -2.51
CA ARG A 39 -2.57 1.40 -3.36
C ARG A 39 -2.34 2.03 -4.73
N HIS A 40 -3.41 2.50 -5.39
CA HIS A 40 -3.31 3.14 -6.70
C HIS A 40 -2.49 4.44 -6.64
N ARG A 41 -2.70 5.27 -5.61
CA ARG A 41 -1.90 6.49 -5.41
C ARG A 41 -0.44 6.17 -5.12
N LEU A 42 -0.17 5.16 -4.30
CA LEU A 42 1.17 4.71 -3.95
C LEU A 42 1.94 4.24 -5.20
N ARG A 43 1.34 3.40 -6.05
CA ARG A 43 1.94 2.94 -7.33
C ARG A 43 2.37 4.10 -8.22
N ARG A 44 1.50 5.11 -8.38
CA ARG A 44 1.82 6.31 -9.19
C ARG A 44 2.95 7.14 -8.60
N LYS A 45 3.02 7.23 -7.28
CA LYS A 45 3.97 8.09 -6.57
C LYS A 45 5.40 7.56 -6.59
N ILE A 46 5.54 6.25 -6.61
CA ILE A 46 6.83 5.55 -6.66
C ILE A 46 7.23 5.14 -8.08
N ASN A 47 6.46 5.54 -9.10
CA ASN A 47 6.64 5.11 -10.50
C ASN A 47 6.79 3.58 -10.63
N LEU A 48 5.91 2.81 -9.97
CA LEU A 48 5.95 1.35 -10.08
C LEU A 48 5.51 0.93 -11.50
N PRO A 49 6.31 0.13 -12.22
CA PRO A 49 5.92 -0.46 -13.50
C PRO A 49 4.62 -1.27 -13.41
N GLU A 50 3.96 -1.50 -14.55
CA GLU A 50 2.70 -2.28 -14.59
C GLU A 50 2.89 -3.72 -14.11
N ASP A 51 4.06 -4.29 -14.39
CA ASP A 51 4.52 -5.61 -13.95
C ASP A 51 5.10 -5.62 -12.53
N GLY A 52 5.42 -4.45 -11.97
CA GLY A 52 5.93 -4.34 -10.61
C GLY A 52 4.87 -4.63 -9.55
N THR A 53 5.29 -5.29 -8.47
CA THR A 53 4.41 -5.51 -7.30
C THR A 53 4.66 -4.46 -6.22
N LEU A 54 3.61 -4.07 -5.49
CA LEU A 54 3.79 -3.18 -4.32
C LEU A 54 4.67 -3.82 -3.23
N ASP A 55 4.83 -5.15 -3.27
CA ASP A 55 5.64 -5.93 -2.36
C ASP A 55 7.15 -5.69 -2.61
N GLU A 56 7.57 -5.54 -3.87
CA GLU A 56 8.94 -5.19 -4.25
C GLU A 56 9.37 -3.84 -3.68
N VAL A 57 8.44 -2.89 -3.62
CA VAL A 57 8.69 -1.53 -3.10
C VAL A 57 8.89 -1.56 -1.59
N ALA A 58 8.11 -2.37 -0.87
CA ALA A 58 8.21 -2.50 0.58
C ALA A 58 9.52 -3.19 1.03
N ALA A 59 10.30 -3.78 0.11
CA ALA A 59 11.63 -4.30 0.38
C ALA A 59 12.75 -3.25 0.24
N MET A 60 12.46 -2.10 -0.40
CA MET A 60 13.41 -0.99 -0.60
C MET A 60 13.34 0.09 0.52
N ILE A 61 12.54 -0.16 1.56
CA ILE A 61 12.31 0.72 2.71
C ILE A 61 12.70 -0.03 3.98
#